data_AF-A0A8I2B927-F1
#
_entry.id   AF-A0A8I2B927-F1
#
_cell.length_a   1.000
_cell.length_b   1.000
_cell.length_c   1.000
_cell.angle_alpha   90.00
_cell.angle_beta   90.00
_cell.angle_gamma   90.00
#
_symmetry.space_group_name_H-M   'P 1'
#
loop_
_entity.id
_entity.type
_entity.pdbx_description
1 polymer ?
#
loop_
_entity_poly.entity_id
_entity_poly.type
_entity_poly.pdbx_seq_one_letter_code
_entity_poly.pdbx_strand_id
1 'polypeptide(L)' 'MKVDHIGYAVKNIDKAKKSMEALGFSFEEPVIDTDRNIYIVFGEMDGYRVELVAPVSEGSPVDVLLEKNWTFSISHLL' A
#
# COMPACT_ATOMS: atom_id res chain seq x y z
N MET A 1 -18.39 14.66 6.53
CA MET A 1 -17.35 14.11 5.61
C MET A 1 -16.83 12.84 6.26
N LYS A 2 -16.87 11.70 5.55
CA LYS A 2 -16.30 10.42 6.03
C LYS A 2 -15.07 10.13 5.16
N VAL A 3 -13.97 9.68 5.78
CA VAL A 3 -12.79 9.22 5.03
C VAL A 3 -13.16 7.89 4.36
N ASP A 4 -12.93 7.78 3.05
CA ASP A 4 -13.21 6.56 2.30
C ASP A 4 -12.13 5.49 2.54
N HIS A 5 -10.86 5.85 2.39
CA HIS A 5 -9.70 5.01 2.69
C HIS A 5 -8.44 5.85 2.93
N ILE A 6 -7.37 5.22 3.41
CA ILE A 6 -6.04 5.80 3.54
C ILE A 6 -5.07 5.08 2.61
N GLY A 7 -4.45 5.81 1.68
CA GLY A 7 -3.49 5.29 0.72
C GLY A 7 -2.05 5.29 1.25
N TYR A 8 -1.32 4.19 1.05
CA TYR A 8 0.09 4.04 1.36
C TYR A 8 0.88 3.67 0.09
N ALA A 9 1.84 4.51 -0.28
CA ALA A 9 2.84 4.17 -1.28
C ALA A 9 3.89 3.25 -0.66
N VAL A 10 4.09 2.06 -1.23
CA VAL A 10 5.00 1.04 -0.69
C VAL A 10 5.94 0.53 -1.77
N LYS A 11 7.17 0.15 -1.38
CA LYS A 11 8.17 -0.37 -2.33
C LYS A 11 7.85 -1.78 -2.82
N ASN A 12 7.16 -2.57 -2.00
CA ASN A 12 6.83 -3.96 -2.30
C ASN A 12 5.48 -4.31 -1.66
N ILE A 13 4.53 -4.71 -2.49
CA ILE A 13 3.14 -4.91 -2.07
C ILE A 13 2.99 -6.13 -1.15
N ASP A 14 3.68 -7.24 -1.44
CA ASP A 14 3.61 -8.46 -0.64
C ASP A 14 4.14 -8.27 0.78
N LYS A 15 5.27 -7.56 0.91
CA LYS A 15 5.86 -7.25 2.22
C LYS A 15 4.93 -6.35 3.03
N ALA A 16 4.36 -5.33 2.41
CA ALA A 16 3.44 -4.41 3.07
C ALA A 16 2.14 -5.11 3.48
N LYS A 17 1.54 -5.90 2.58
CA LYS A 17 0.38 -6.75 2.84
C LYS A 17 0.63 -7.65 4.05
N LYS A 18 1.72 -8.42 4.05
CA LYS A 18 2.08 -9.31 5.16
C LYS A 18 2.24 -8.57 6.50
N SER A 19 2.86 -7.39 6.49
CA SER A 19 2.99 -6.56 7.70
C SER A 19 1.65 -6.08 8.23
N MET A 20 0.72 -5.71 7.35
CA MET A 20 -0.61 -5.25 7.76
C MET A 20 -1.56 -6.40 8.11
N GLU A 21 -1.43 -7.56 7.47
CA GLU A 21 -2.13 -8.78 7.88
C GLU A 21 -1.75 -9.18 9.32
N ALA A 22 -0.48 -9.02 9.70
CA ALA A 22 -0.04 -9.24 11.08
C ALA A 22 -0.68 -8.26 12.09
N LEU A 23 -1.18 -7.12 11.63
CA LEU A 23 -1.92 -6.15 12.44
C LEU A 23 -3.43 -6.42 12.46
N GLY A 24 -3.94 -7.37 11.67
CA GLY A 24 -5.36 -7.74 11.60
C GLY A 24 -6.08 -7.28 10.32
N PHE A 25 -5.39 -6.68 9.36
CA PHE A 25 -6.01 -6.33 8.07
C PHE A 25 -6.26 -7.56 7.20
N SER A 26 -7.41 -7.60 6.55
CA SER A 26 -7.71 -8.57 5.50
C SER A 26 -7.63 -7.88 4.15
N PHE A 27 -6.91 -8.47 3.20
CA PHE A 27 -6.69 -7.88 1.88
C PHE A 27 -7.42 -8.65 0.78
N GLU A 28 -7.88 -7.89 -0.20
CA GLU A 28 -8.40 -8.41 -1.47
C GLU A 28 -7.26 -8.93 -2.36
N GLU A 29 -7.63 -9.42 -3.54
CA GLU A 29 -6.67 -9.77 -4.58
C GLU A 29 -6.01 -8.51 -5.15
N PRO A 30 -4.68 -8.50 -5.33
CA PRO A 30 -3.99 -7.36 -5.92
C PRO A 30 -4.34 -7.19 -7.39
N VAL A 31 -4.55 -5.94 -7.80
CA VAL A 31 -4.82 -5.54 -9.18
C VAL A 31 -3.58 -4.88 -9.76
N ILE A 32 -3.26 -5.21 -11.01
CA ILE A 32 -2.20 -4.57 -11.79
C ILE A 32 -2.85 -3.54 -12.72
N ASP A 33 -2.54 -2.26 -12.52
CA ASP A 33 -2.89 -1.18 -13.45
C ASP A 33 -1.70 -0.98 -14.41
N THR A 34 -1.78 -1.58 -15.60
CA THR A 34 -0.70 -1.54 -16.59
C THR A 34 -0.52 -0.16 -17.22
N ASP A 35 -1.59 0.63 -17.31
CA ASP A 35 -1.52 1.99 -17.89
C ASP A 35 -0.72 2.92 -16.97
N ARG A 36 -0.83 2.71 -15.66
CA ARG A 36 -0.10 3.49 -14.64
C ARG A 36 1.16 2.80 -14.13
N ASN A 37 1.41 1.56 -14.54
CA ASN A 37 2.56 0.76 -14.11
C ASN A 37 2.62 0.61 -12.57
N ILE A 38 1.48 0.29 -11.94
CA ILE A 38 1.34 0.11 -10.47
C ILE A 38 0.57 -1.16 -10.10
N TYR A 39 0.91 -1.71 -8.93
CA TYR A 39 0.11 -2.67 -8.18
C TYR A 39 -0.75 -1.93 -7.17
N ILE A 40 -2.01 -2.31 -7.05
CA ILE A 40 -2.96 -1.78 -6.08
C ILE A 40 -3.59 -2.94 -5.31
N VAL A 41 -3.69 -2.84 -3.99
CA VAL A 41 -4.49 -3.77 -3.19
C VAL A 41 -5.22 -3.03 -2.07
N PHE A 42 -6.49 -3.37 -1.86
CA PHE A 42 -7.28 -2.84 -0.76
C PHE A 42 -7.27 -3.80 0.42
N GLY A 43 -7.16 -3.22 1.61
CA GLY A 43 -7.30 -3.93 2.88
C GLY A 43 -8.36 -3.29 3.76
N GLU A 44 -9.00 -4.11 4.59
CA GLU A 44 -9.98 -3.65 5.57
C GLU A 44 -9.72 -4.24 6.95
N MET A 45 -9.98 -3.44 7.98
CA MET A 45 -10.00 -3.86 9.39
C MET A 45 -10.99 -2.99 10.14
N ASP A 46 -12.03 -3.58 10.76
CA ASP A 46 -13.01 -2.88 11.61
C ASP A 46 -13.60 -1.58 11.00
N GLY A 47 -13.85 -1.58 9.68
CA GLY A 47 -14.38 -0.43 8.95
C GLY A 47 -13.34 0.64 8.58
N TYR A 48 -12.06 0.42 8.88
CA TYR A 48 -10.94 1.17 8.31
C TYR A 48 -10.52 0.52 7.00
N ARG A 49 -10.48 1.31 5.93
CA ARG A 49 -10.02 0.87 4.61
C ARG A 49 -8.66 1.47 4.29
N VAL A 50 -7.75 0.63 3.82
CA VAL A 50 -6.42 1.03 3.38
C VAL A 50 -6.20 0.62 1.93
N GLU A 51 -5.45 1.42 1.20
CA GLU A 51 -5.01 1.12 -0.17
C GLU A 51 -3.49 1.07 -0.19
N LEU A 52 -2.91 -0.03 -0.66
CA LEU A 52 -1.47 -0.13 -0.87
C LEU A 52 -1.19 0.01 -2.35
N VAL A 53 -0.30 0.95 -2.69
CA VAL A 53 0.11 1.20 -4.07
C VAL A 53 1.62 0.99 -4.18
N ALA A 54 2.05 0.13 -5.09
CA ALA A 54 3.46 -0.16 -5.35
C ALA A 54 3.78 -0.02 -6.84
N PRO A 55 5.00 0.37 -7.23
CA PRO A 55 5.41 0.36 -8.62
C PRO A 55 5.50 -1.08 -9.14
N VAL A 56 5.10 -1.31 -10.39
CA VAL A 56 5.32 -2.59 -11.07
C VAL A 56 6.75 -2.68 -11.60
N SER A 57 7.28 -1.56 -12.09
CA SER A 57 8.66 -1.40 -12.57
C SER A 57 9.09 0.07 -12.47
N GLU A 58 10.37 0.36 -12.71
CA GLU A 58 10.92 1.72 -12.68
C GLU A 58 10.18 2.67 -13.65
N GLY A 59 10.05 3.93 -13.28
CA GLY A 59 9.35 4.96 -14.06
C GLY A 59 7.86 5.08 -13.73
N SER A 60 7.42 4.48 -12.63
CA SER A 60 6.05 4.60 -12.12
C SER A 60 5.84 5.95 -11.43
N PRO A 61 4.62 6.55 -11.48
CA PRO A 61 4.34 7.80 -10.78
C PRO A 61 4.61 7.76 -9.26
N VAL A 62 4.52 6.57 -8.65
CA VAL A 62 4.80 6.36 -7.23
C VAL A 62 6.30 6.31 -6.91
N ASP A 63 7.18 6.15 -7.91
CA ASP A 63 8.62 6.17 -7.69
C ASP A 63 9.08 7.53 -7.15
N VAL A 64 8.51 8.63 -7.66
CA VAL A 64 8.80 9.99 -7.18
C VAL A 64 8.44 10.16 -5.69
N LEU A 65 7.38 9.48 -5.22
CA LEU A 65 6.98 9.50 -3.81
C LEU A 65 7.91 8.65 -2.95
N LEU A 66 8.37 7.51 -3.47
CA LEU A 66 9.28 6.59 -2.79
C LEU A 66 10.73 7.12 -2.74
N GLU A 67 11.17 7.84 -3.78
CA GLU A 67 12.49 8.48 -3.89
C GLU A 67 12.69 9.63 -2.90
N LYS A 68 11.61 10.31 -2.50
CA LYS A 68 11.64 11.33 -1.45
C LYS A 68 11.95 10.76 -0.05
N ASN A 69 12.26 9.47 0.05
CA ASN A 69 12.74 8.77 1.24
C ASN A 69 11.82 8.93 2.47
N TRP A 70 10.51 9.09 2.22
CA TRP A 70 9.51 9.01 3.28
C TRP A 70 9.26 7.54 3.63
N THR A 71 10.22 6.93 4.33
CA THR A 71 10.06 5.55 4.80
C THR A 71 9.16 5.56 6.02
N PHE A 72 7.85 5.38 5.84
CA PHE A 72 6.98 4.95 6.94
C PHE A 72 7.24 3.48 7.21
N SER A 73 8.29 3.21 8.00
CA SER A 73 8.49 1.90 8.60
C SER A 73 7.58 1.80 9.82
N ILE A 74 6.56 0.95 9.75
CA ILE A 74 5.82 0.52 10.96
C ILE A 74 6.71 -0.48 11.70
N SER A 75 7.82 0.01 12.23
CA SER A 75 8.76 -0.78 13.03
C SER A 75 8.64 -0.31 14.47
N HIS A 76 7.97 -1.12 15.28
CA HIS A 76 7.67 -0.99 16.72
C HIS A 76 6.37 -0.23 17.07
N LEU A 77 5.28 -1.00 17.12
CA LEU A 77 4.23 -0.85 18.11
C LEU A 77 4.23 -2.14 18.94
N LEU A 78 5.12 -2.19 19.93
CA LEU A 78 4.99 -2.99 21.16
C LEU A 78 4.95 -1.99 22.31
#